data_AF-A0A7X9H9J2-F1
#
_entry.id   AF-A0A7X9H9J2-F1
#
_cell.length_a   1.000
_cell.length_b   1.000
_cell.length_c   1.000
_cell.angle_alpha   90.00
_cell.angle_beta   90.00
_cell.angle_gamma   90.00
#
_symmetry.space_group_name_H-M   'P 1'
#
loop_
_entity.id
_entity.type
_entity.pdbx_description
1 polymer ?
#
loop_
_entity_poly.entity_id
_entity_poly.type
_entity_poly.pdbx_seq_one_letter_code
_entity_poly.pdbx_strand_id
1 'polypeptide(L)'
;MKSICLYFQVHQPDRLRQFRFFDIGNDFHYFDEFSNRTILKRVAEKCYLPTNKILLDLIEKHGEDFKVTFSVTGVVVEQFLLYAPEVIESFKALAATGCVEFLAETYSHSLASLSSPAEFKKQIKQHEQMITRVFGVKPTAFRNTELIYSDAIGSAVADLGYNVMLTEGAKHILGWKSPNYIYTNAINPRQKLLLRNSSLSDDIAFRFSNQSWEGWPLTADKYATWLADAVSGEDIVNLFMDYETFGEHQKEYTGIFEFLKALPDAILAKGDIRFRTVSEAASFHQPVAPLHVAYPISWADEERDTSAWLGNELQNEAFNKIYAIEADVLKTKDDKLINIYGKLQESDHFYYMCTKFFSDGSVHSYFNPYDTPYEAFINYMNVFSDFEIRVKEKLNSLKGKRNT
;
A
#
# COMPACT_ATOMS: atom_id res chain seq x y z
N MET A 1 22.40 -19.81 1.85
CA MET A 1 22.09 -18.40 1.53
C MET A 1 20.62 -18.14 1.74
N LYS A 2 20.33 -17.29 2.71
CA LYS A 2 19.00 -16.84 3.14
C LYS A 2 18.71 -15.45 2.58
N SER A 3 17.44 -15.05 2.58
CA SER A 3 16.99 -13.77 2.02
C SER A 3 16.35 -12.89 3.08
N ILE A 4 16.64 -11.60 3.04
CA ILE A 4 15.84 -10.56 3.70
C ILE A 4 15.26 -9.69 2.60
N CYS A 5 13.93 -9.53 2.58
CA CYS A 5 13.24 -8.62 1.69
C CYS A 5 12.80 -7.40 2.47
N LEU A 6 13.38 -6.24 2.16
CA LEU A 6 12.88 -4.95 2.63
C LEU A 6 11.89 -4.40 1.61
N TYR A 7 10.64 -4.28 2.02
CA TYR A 7 9.57 -3.71 1.20
C TYR A 7 8.90 -2.55 1.93
N PHE A 8 8.68 -1.46 1.18
CA PHE A 8 8.04 -0.25 1.67
C PHE A 8 6.82 0.15 0.82
N GLN A 9 5.69 0.37 1.47
CA GLN A 9 4.49 0.97 0.86
C GLN A 9 4.57 2.50 0.94
N VAL A 10 4.44 3.18 -0.19
CA VAL A 10 4.41 4.65 -0.29
C VAL A 10 3.03 5.06 -0.74
N HIS A 11 2.28 5.71 0.14
CA HIS A 11 0.91 6.11 -0.13
C HIS A 11 0.54 7.42 0.58
N GLN A 12 -0.19 8.29 -0.12
CA GLN A 12 -0.93 9.40 0.47
C GLN A 12 -2.28 9.52 -0.25
N PRO A 13 -3.39 9.65 0.48
CA PRO A 13 -4.70 9.78 -0.14
C PRO A 13 -4.99 11.20 -0.61
N ASP A 14 -5.90 11.33 -1.57
CA ASP A 14 -6.57 12.58 -1.94
C ASP A 14 -7.68 12.88 -0.93
N ARG A 15 -7.37 13.67 0.09
CA ARG A 15 -8.34 14.02 1.15
C ARG A 15 -9.49 14.83 0.57
N LEU A 16 -10.71 14.48 0.99
CA LEU A 16 -11.90 15.26 0.66
C LEU A 16 -11.94 16.52 1.51
N ARG A 17 -12.26 17.66 0.90
CA ARG A 17 -12.61 18.85 1.67
C ARG A 17 -13.92 18.63 2.41
N GLN A 18 -14.22 19.49 3.38
CA GLN A 18 -15.55 19.54 3.96
C GLN A 18 -16.57 19.93 2.87
N PHE A 19 -17.46 19.00 2.55
CA PHE A 19 -18.48 19.10 1.51
C PHE A 19 -19.86 18.91 2.16
N ARG A 20 -20.59 20.02 2.29
CA ARG A 20 -21.85 20.09 3.02
C ARG A 20 -23.02 19.77 2.11
N PHE A 21 -24.17 19.47 2.70
CA PHE A 21 -25.40 19.22 1.95
C PHE A 21 -25.75 20.36 0.97
N PHE A 22 -25.53 21.62 1.36
CA PHE A 22 -25.81 22.78 0.50
C PHE A 22 -24.83 22.95 -0.67
N ASP A 23 -23.69 22.25 -0.65
CA ASP A 23 -22.70 22.28 -1.74
C ASP A 23 -23.14 21.38 -2.91
N ILE A 24 -24.04 20.42 -2.66
CA ILE A 24 -24.56 19.48 -3.66
C ILE A 24 -25.30 20.25 -4.77
N GLY A 25 -24.85 20.07 -6.01
CA GLY A 25 -25.32 20.76 -7.21
C GLY A 25 -24.70 22.14 -7.45
N ASN A 26 -23.89 22.65 -6.50
CA ASN A 26 -23.40 24.04 -6.52
C ASN A 26 -21.86 24.14 -6.60
N ASP A 27 -21.10 23.21 -6.02
CA ASP A 27 -19.63 23.27 -6.02
C ASP A 27 -19.00 21.98 -6.57
N PHE A 28 -17.99 22.18 -7.41
CA PHE A 28 -17.37 21.16 -8.25
C PHE A 28 -16.00 20.67 -7.80
N HIS A 29 -15.52 21.15 -6.66
CA HIS A 29 -14.22 20.81 -6.12
C HIS A 29 -14.43 19.89 -4.91
N TYR A 30 -13.96 18.65 -4.96
CA TYR A 30 -14.18 17.68 -3.87
C TYR A 30 -12.97 17.51 -2.95
N PHE A 31 -11.76 17.78 -3.46
CA PHE A 31 -10.51 17.49 -2.77
C PHE A 31 -9.95 18.72 -2.06
N ASP A 32 -9.34 18.50 -0.89
CA ASP A 32 -8.65 19.54 -0.13
C ASP A 32 -7.20 19.67 -0.61
N GLU A 33 -7.03 20.43 -1.69
CA GLU A 33 -5.72 20.66 -2.30
C GLU A 33 -4.71 21.31 -1.35
N PHE A 34 -5.18 22.15 -0.42
CA PHE A 34 -4.30 22.80 0.55
C PHE A 34 -3.75 21.78 1.55
N SER A 35 -4.61 20.96 2.14
CA SER A 35 -4.21 19.92 3.09
C SER A 35 -3.35 18.85 2.41
N ASN A 36 -3.75 18.37 1.23
CA ASN A 36 -2.99 17.38 0.46
C ASN A 36 -1.57 17.87 0.17
N ARG A 37 -1.43 19.09 -0.37
CA ARG A 37 -0.12 19.70 -0.64
C ARG A 37 0.71 19.88 0.63
N THR A 38 0.11 20.40 1.69
CA THR A 38 0.82 20.72 2.94
C THR A 38 1.32 19.48 3.64
N ILE A 39 0.48 18.44 3.75
CA ILE A 39 0.85 17.16 4.37
C ILE A 39 1.90 16.45 3.51
N LEU A 40 1.69 16.34 2.20
CA LEU A 40 2.65 15.68 1.31
C LEU A 40 4.04 16.31 1.41
N LYS A 41 4.14 17.64 1.40
CA LYS A 41 5.43 18.33 1.53
C LYS A 41 6.11 18.05 2.87
N ARG A 42 5.35 18.07 3.97
CA ARG A 42 5.87 17.71 5.30
C ARG A 42 6.42 16.28 5.30
N VAL A 43 5.68 15.32 4.75
CA VAL A 43 6.10 13.92 4.71
C VAL A 43 7.29 13.74 3.77
N ALA A 44 7.34 14.45 2.64
CA ALA A 44 8.48 14.44 1.73
C ALA A 44 9.77 14.91 2.42
N GLU A 45 9.71 16.02 3.16
CA GLU A 45 10.85 16.59 3.88
C GLU A 45 11.32 15.72 5.05
N LYS A 46 10.40 15.06 5.75
CA LYS A 46 10.71 14.29 6.96
C LYS A 46 10.99 12.80 6.72
N CYS A 47 10.39 12.22 5.68
CA CYS A 47 10.43 10.80 5.40
C CYS A 47 11.08 10.52 4.04
N TYR A 48 10.43 10.89 2.94
CA TYR A 48 10.82 10.37 1.62
C TYR A 48 12.22 10.81 1.18
N LEU A 49 12.53 12.11 1.26
CA LEU A 49 13.83 12.62 0.79
C LEU A 49 14.99 12.17 1.68
N PRO A 50 14.93 12.27 3.03
CA PRO A 50 16.01 11.78 3.88
C PRO A 50 16.20 10.27 3.76
N THR A 51 15.11 9.49 3.72
CA THR A 51 15.20 8.03 3.65
C THR A 51 15.71 7.57 2.28
N ASN A 52 15.26 8.18 1.19
CA ASN A 52 15.78 7.87 -0.15
C ASN A 52 17.28 8.17 -0.25
N LYS A 53 17.76 9.24 0.38
CA LYS A 53 19.19 9.54 0.45
C LYS A 53 19.96 8.46 1.23
N ILE A 54 19.45 8.05 2.40
CA ILE A 54 20.07 6.97 3.19
C ILE A 54 20.14 5.68 2.38
N LEU A 55 19.05 5.31 1.71
CA LEU A 55 19.01 4.10 0.89
C LEU A 55 19.98 4.19 -0.29
N LEU A 56 20.12 5.35 -0.93
CA LEU A 56 21.09 5.56 -2.00
C LEU A 56 22.52 5.40 -1.46
N ASP A 57 22.86 6.05 -0.35
CA ASP A 57 24.18 5.94 0.29
C ASP A 57 24.51 4.47 0.67
N LEU A 58 23.50 3.72 1.14
CA LEU A 58 23.63 2.30 1.45
C LEU A 58 23.85 1.44 0.19
N ILE A 59 23.13 1.72 -0.89
CA ILE A 59 23.33 1.02 -2.17
C ILE A 59 24.72 1.33 -2.74
N GLU A 60 25.19 2.58 -2.67
CA GLU A 60 26.54 2.94 -3.12
C GLU A 60 27.63 2.23 -2.31
N LYS A 61 27.40 2.05 -1.00
CA LYS A 61 28.33 1.35 -0.11
C LYS A 61 28.35 -0.16 -0.32
N HIS A 62 27.18 -0.79 -0.52
CA HIS A 62 27.03 -2.25 -0.52
C HIS A 62 26.84 -2.87 -1.91
N GLY A 63 26.60 -2.07 -2.94
CA GLY A 63 26.30 -2.55 -4.29
C GLY A 63 25.11 -3.50 -4.32
N GLU A 64 25.26 -4.62 -5.02
CA GLU A 64 24.21 -5.64 -5.16
C GLU A 64 23.89 -6.43 -3.88
N ASP A 65 24.70 -6.28 -2.82
CA ASP A 65 24.43 -6.95 -1.54
C ASP A 65 23.32 -6.25 -0.73
N PHE A 66 22.93 -5.02 -1.08
CA PHE A 66 21.81 -4.29 -0.48
C PHE A 66 20.76 -3.90 -1.53
N LYS A 67 19.53 -4.39 -1.35
CA LYS A 67 18.42 -4.19 -2.29
C LYS A 67 17.12 -3.94 -1.54
N VAL A 68 16.25 -3.13 -2.14
CA VAL A 68 14.96 -2.74 -1.56
C VAL A 68 13.84 -2.80 -2.60
N THR A 69 12.61 -2.96 -2.12
CA THR A 69 11.40 -3.01 -2.95
C THR A 69 10.43 -1.91 -2.52
N PHE A 70 9.78 -1.25 -3.46
CA PHE A 70 8.73 -0.26 -3.20
C PHE A 70 7.41 -0.63 -3.88
N SER A 71 6.29 -0.35 -3.22
CA SER A 71 5.03 -0.07 -3.92
C SER A 71 4.72 1.41 -3.77
N VAL A 72 4.48 2.10 -4.89
CA VAL A 72 4.17 3.53 -4.90
C VAL A 72 2.85 3.70 -5.63
N THR A 73 1.81 4.16 -4.95
CA THR A 73 0.47 4.21 -5.55
C THR A 73 0.38 5.22 -6.69
N GLY A 74 -0.58 5.04 -7.61
CA GLY A 74 -0.79 5.96 -8.72
C GLY A 74 -1.11 7.37 -8.24
N VAL A 75 -2.03 7.46 -7.28
CA VAL A 75 -2.47 8.73 -6.69
C VAL A 75 -1.35 9.50 -5.98
N VAL A 76 -0.44 8.83 -5.26
CA VAL A 76 0.69 9.53 -4.63
C VAL A 76 1.71 10.01 -5.66
N VAL A 77 1.90 9.29 -6.77
CA VAL A 77 2.76 9.79 -7.86
C VAL A 77 2.18 11.04 -8.52
N GLU A 78 0.86 11.10 -8.73
CA GLU A 78 0.22 12.33 -9.21
C GLU A 78 0.47 13.49 -8.25
N GLN A 79 0.32 13.27 -6.95
CA GLN A 79 0.58 14.28 -5.93
C GLN A 79 2.06 14.72 -5.92
N PHE A 80 3.01 13.79 -6.02
CA PHE A 80 4.44 14.13 -6.12
C PHE A 80 4.74 14.98 -7.35
N LEU A 81 4.22 14.61 -8.53
CA LEU A 81 4.43 15.38 -9.76
C LEU A 81 3.92 16.81 -9.65
N LEU A 82 2.84 17.04 -8.89
CA LEU A 82 2.26 18.37 -8.68
C LEU A 82 2.95 19.18 -7.58
N TYR A 83 3.31 18.53 -6.47
CA TYR A 83 3.60 19.23 -5.22
C TYR A 83 5.02 19.01 -4.69
N ALA A 84 5.69 17.92 -5.06
CA ALA A 84 7.04 17.57 -4.60
C ALA A 84 7.82 16.76 -5.68
N PRO A 85 8.06 17.33 -6.88
CA PRO A 85 8.71 16.61 -7.99
C PRO A 85 10.12 16.12 -7.64
N GLU A 86 10.80 16.73 -6.68
CA GLU A 86 12.08 16.28 -6.13
C GLU A 86 12.01 14.85 -5.54
N VAL A 87 10.84 14.42 -5.04
CA VAL A 87 10.63 13.05 -4.56
C VAL A 87 10.69 12.07 -5.74
N ILE A 88 10.06 12.40 -6.87
CA ILE A 88 10.14 11.58 -8.09
C ILE A 88 11.59 11.44 -8.56
N GLU A 89 12.35 12.54 -8.59
CA GLU A 89 13.75 12.49 -9.00
C GLU A 89 14.61 11.64 -8.04
N SER A 90 14.33 11.69 -6.73
CA SER A 90 15.02 10.82 -5.76
C SER A 90 14.69 9.33 -5.95
N PHE A 91 13.45 8.96 -6.27
CA PHE A 91 13.09 7.58 -6.60
C PHE A 91 13.67 7.12 -7.94
N LYS A 92 13.75 8.00 -8.93
CA LYS A 92 14.46 7.71 -10.19
C LYS A 92 15.95 7.46 -9.95
N ALA A 93 16.60 8.23 -9.07
CA ALA A 93 17.99 7.99 -8.70
C ALA A 93 18.18 6.60 -8.07
N LEU A 94 17.29 6.20 -7.16
CA LEU A 94 17.24 4.84 -6.61
C LEU A 94 17.02 3.78 -7.70
N ALA A 95 16.06 3.98 -8.60
CA ALA A 95 15.79 3.06 -9.71
C ALA A 95 17.02 2.87 -10.62
N ALA A 96 17.76 3.95 -10.90
CA ALA A 96 18.94 3.95 -11.76
C ALA A 96 20.09 3.08 -11.22
N THR A 97 20.10 2.78 -9.92
CA THR A 97 21.10 1.89 -9.32
C THR A 97 20.97 0.43 -9.76
N GLY A 98 19.79 0.00 -10.19
CA GLY A 98 19.47 -1.41 -10.45
C GLY A 98 19.26 -2.25 -9.18
N CYS A 99 19.41 -1.69 -7.98
CA CYS A 99 19.21 -2.36 -6.70
C CYS A 99 17.80 -2.14 -6.10
N VAL A 100 16.90 -1.47 -6.84
CA VAL A 100 15.55 -1.13 -6.38
C VAL A 100 14.49 -1.70 -7.33
N GLU A 101 13.53 -2.42 -6.75
CA GLU A 101 12.35 -2.93 -7.45
C GLU A 101 11.10 -2.08 -7.15
N PHE A 102 10.27 -1.85 -8.17
CA PHE A 102 8.95 -1.23 -8.02
C PHE A 102 7.84 -2.23 -8.37
N LEU A 103 6.87 -2.39 -7.46
CA LEU A 103 5.76 -3.31 -7.60
C LEU A 103 4.60 -2.71 -8.38
N ALA A 104 3.77 -3.60 -8.93
CA ALA A 104 2.45 -3.24 -9.44
C ALA A 104 1.40 -3.31 -8.32
N GLU A 105 0.40 -2.45 -8.43
CA GLU A 105 -0.70 -2.30 -7.50
C GLU A 105 -1.91 -1.66 -8.23
N THR A 106 -3.09 -1.57 -7.59
CA THR A 106 -4.16 -0.67 -8.06
C THR A 106 -3.72 0.80 -8.09
N TYR A 107 -4.03 1.50 -9.19
CA TYR A 107 -3.73 2.92 -9.35
C TYR A 107 -4.18 3.80 -8.18
N SER A 108 -5.42 3.62 -7.73
CA SER A 108 -6.04 4.46 -6.71
C SER A 108 -5.99 3.86 -5.31
N HIS A 109 -5.07 2.92 -5.04
CA HIS A 109 -5.04 2.21 -3.73
C HIS A 109 -6.46 1.73 -3.34
N SER A 110 -7.17 1.16 -4.31
CA SER A 110 -8.60 0.91 -4.20
C SER A 110 -8.89 -0.50 -3.71
N LEU A 111 -10.09 -0.70 -3.19
CA LEU A 111 -10.62 -2.01 -2.81
C LEU A 111 -11.27 -2.75 -4.00
N ALA A 112 -10.94 -2.40 -5.25
CA ALA A 112 -11.64 -2.89 -6.44
C ALA A 112 -11.59 -4.42 -6.59
N SER A 113 -10.54 -5.05 -6.07
CA SER A 113 -10.40 -6.52 -6.01
C SER A 113 -11.56 -7.24 -5.29
N LEU A 114 -12.28 -6.53 -4.42
CA LEU A 114 -13.39 -7.06 -3.62
C LEU A 114 -14.77 -6.87 -4.27
N SER A 115 -14.88 -6.09 -5.35
CA SER A 115 -16.18 -5.72 -5.94
C SER A 115 -16.24 -5.78 -7.47
N SER A 116 -15.24 -5.23 -8.16
CA SER A 116 -15.25 -5.12 -9.62
C SER A 116 -13.96 -5.67 -10.24
N PRO A 117 -13.98 -6.90 -10.79
CA PRO A 117 -12.84 -7.46 -11.51
C PRO A 117 -12.41 -6.61 -12.72
N ALA A 118 -13.36 -5.93 -13.37
CA ALA A 118 -13.10 -5.07 -14.52
C ALA A 118 -12.33 -3.81 -14.10
N GLU A 119 -12.79 -3.11 -13.07
CA GLU A 119 -12.12 -1.92 -12.55
C GLU A 119 -10.77 -2.30 -11.92
N PHE A 120 -10.69 -3.42 -11.20
CA PHE A 120 -9.43 -3.94 -10.65
C PHE A 120 -8.39 -4.13 -11.76
N LYS A 121 -8.73 -4.85 -12.82
CA LYS A 121 -7.84 -5.04 -13.98
C LYS A 121 -7.46 -3.73 -14.67
N LYS A 122 -8.40 -2.79 -14.77
CA LYS A 122 -8.15 -1.46 -15.37
C LYS A 122 -7.13 -0.68 -14.55
N GLN A 123 -7.32 -0.60 -13.24
CA GLN A 123 -6.42 0.14 -12.35
C GLN A 123 -5.01 -0.47 -12.31
N ILE A 124 -4.88 -1.80 -12.31
CA ILE A 124 -3.56 -2.46 -12.38
C ILE A 124 -2.82 -2.05 -13.66
N LYS A 125 -3.51 -2.05 -14.81
CA LYS A 125 -2.90 -1.66 -16.09
C LYS A 125 -2.51 -0.18 -16.11
N GLN A 126 -3.35 0.69 -15.56
CA GLN A 126 -3.03 2.13 -15.45
C GLN A 126 -1.81 2.35 -14.56
N HIS A 127 -1.70 1.60 -13.47
CA HIS A 127 -0.57 1.68 -12.56
C HIS A 127 0.73 1.18 -13.20
N GLU A 128 0.71 0.01 -13.85
CA GLU A 128 1.87 -0.50 -14.59
C GLU A 128 2.40 0.52 -15.61
N GLN A 129 1.49 1.12 -16.38
CA GLN A 129 1.83 2.15 -17.37
C GLN A 129 2.44 3.39 -16.72
N MET A 130 1.90 3.83 -15.59
CA MET A 130 2.42 4.96 -14.84
C MET A 130 3.84 4.66 -14.34
N ILE A 131 4.05 3.54 -13.63
CA ILE A 131 5.36 3.16 -13.07
C ILE A 131 6.40 3.07 -14.19
N THR A 132 6.06 2.41 -15.31
CA THR A 132 6.94 2.29 -16.47
C THR A 132 7.30 3.67 -17.04
N ARG A 133 6.32 4.57 -17.17
CA ARG A 133 6.53 5.92 -17.70
C ARG A 133 7.37 6.79 -16.78
N VAL A 134 7.13 6.74 -15.47
CA VAL A 134 7.71 7.67 -14.49
C VAL A 134 9.08 7.20 -14.02
N PHE A 135 9.24 5.91 -13.73
CA PHE A 135 10.46 5.34 -13.16
C PHE A 135 11.29 4.53 -14.16
N GLY A 136 10.78 4.29 -15.38
CA GLY A 136 11.50 3.58 -16.43
C GLY A 136 11.60 2.07 -16.22
N VAL A 137 10.89 1.52 -15.23
CA VAL A 137 10.92 0.11 -14.86
C VAL A 137 9.53 -0.51 -15.05
N LYS A 138 9.49 -1.74 -15.57
CA LYS A 138 8.25 -2.50 -15.65
C LYS A 138 8.12 -3.40 -14.41
N PRO A 139 7.07 -3.24 -13.59
CA PRO A 139 6.85 -4.13 -12.45
C PRO A 139 6.69 -5.60 -12.85
N THR A 140 7.24 -6.50 -12.03
CA THR A 140 7.16 -7.96 -12.23
C THR A 140 6.48 -8.70 -11.09
N ALA A 141 6.38 -8.07 -9.92
CA ALA A 141 5.66 -8.57 -8.76
C ALA A 141 4.50 -7.63 -8.41
N PHE A 142 3.47 -8.20 -7.78
CA PHE A 142 2.23 -7.50 -7.45
C PHE A 142 2.00 -7.45 -5.95
N ARG A 143 1.53 -6.31 -5.44
CA ARG A 143 0.87 -6.24 -4.15
C ARG A 143 -0.55 -5.70 -4.35
N ASN A 144 -1.52 -6.28 -3.65
CA ASN A 144 -2.88 -5.75 -3.63
C ASN A 144 -3.11 -4.84 -2.42
N THR A 145 -4.15 -4.00 -2.50
CA THR A 145 -4.39 -2.90 -1.55
C THR A 145 -4.40 -3.47 -0.16
N GLU A 146 -3.57 -2.92 0.73
CA GLU A 146 -3.53 -3.34 2.14
C GLU A 146 -3.18 -4.83 2.31
N LEU A 147 -2.33 -5.34 1.41
CA LEU A 147 -1.98 -6.76 1.26
C LEU A 147 -3.20 -7.69 1.19
N ILE A 148 -4.31 -7.20 0.62
CA ILE A 148 -5.55 -7.97 0.50
C ILE A 148 -5.34 -9.19 -0.40
N TYR A 149 -5.55 -10.38 0.13
CA TYR A 149 -5.34 -11.62 -0.61
C TYR A 149 -6.43 -12.64 -0.32
N SER A 150 -6.84 -13.34 -1.38
CA SER A 150 -7.52 -14.64 -1.33
C SER A 150 -7.01 -15.47 -2.51
N ASP A 151 -7.23 -16.78 -2.49
CA ASP A 151 -6.79 -17.65 -3.59
C ASP A 151 -7.36 -17.18 -4.94
N ALA A 152 -8.62 -16.71 -4.95
CA ALA A 152 -9.27 -16.18 -6.14
C ALA A 152 -8.63 -14.86 -6.64
N ILE A 153 -8.33 -13.94 -5.72
CA ILE A 153 -7.65 -12.68 -6.08
C ILE A 153 -6.25 -12.97 -6.64
N GLY A 154 -5.49 -13.85 -5.98
CA GLY A 154 -4.17 -14.26 -6.44
C GLY A 154 -4.23 -14.88 -7.84
N SER A 155 -5.17 -15.78 -8.09
CA SER A 155 -5.36 -16.39 -9.42
C SER A 155 -5.68 -15.33 -10.48
N ALA A 156 -6.55 -14.37 -10.17
CA ALA A 156 -6.89 -13.28 -11.11
C ALA A 156 -5.69 -12.39 -11.42
N VAL A 157 -4.84 -12.11 -10.42
CA VAL A 157 -3.58 -11.36 -10.59
C VAL A 157 -2.57 -12.16 -11.43
N ALA A 158 -2.49 -13.47 -11.23
CA ALA A 158 -1.63 -14.35 -12.02
C ALA A 158 -2.02 -14.36 -13.51
N ASP A 159 -3.33 -14.34 -13.81
CA ASP A 159 -3.86 -14.25 -15.18
C ASP A 159 -3.52 -12.91 -15.87
N LEU A 160 -3.13 -11.88 -15.10
CA LEU A 160 -2.62 -10.61 -15.62
C LEU A 160 -1.11 -10.63 -15.87
N GLY A 161 -0.41 -11.72 -15.52
CA GLY A 161 1.02 -11.91 -15.77
C GLY A 161 1.92 -11.77 -14.54
N TYR A 162 1.37 -11.47 -13.37
CA TYR A 162 2.15 -11.34 -12.13
C TYR A 162 2.22 -12.68 -11.39
N ASN A 163 3.33 -13.39 -11.61
CA ASN A 163 3.60 -14.69 -10.97
C ASN A 163 4.24 -14.58 -9.59
N VAL A 164 4.39 -13.37 -9.05
CA VAL A 164 4.87 -13.11 -7.69
C VAL A 164 3.88 -12.16 -7.04
N MET A 165 3.34 -12.54 -5.88
CA MET A 165 2.39 -11.72 -5.13
C MET A 165 2.74 -11.68 -3.64
N LEU A 166 2.58 -10.50 -3.04
CA LEU A 166 2.76 -10.29 -1.60
C LEU A 166 1.42 -10.44 -0.87
N THR A 167 1.47 -10.99 0.34
CA THR A 167 0.29 -11.14 1.21
C THR A 167 0.71 -11.10 2.69
N GLU A 168 -0.26 -10.96 3.61
CA GLU A 168 -0.03 -11.08 5.05
C GLU A 168 0.25 -12.52 5.49
N GLY A 169 1.16 -12.70 6.46
CA GLY A 169 1.40 -13.96 7.16
C GLY A 169 0.44 -14.14 8.33
N ALA A 170 -0.87 -14.09 8.08
CA ALA A 170 -1.88 -14.10 9.13
C ALA A 170 -1.85 -15.42 9.92
N LYS A 171 -1.78 -15.34 11.26
CA LYS A 171 -1.67 -16.52 12.13
C LYS A 171 -2.79 -17.54 11.90
N HIS A 172 -4.01 -17.06 11.68
CA HIS A 172 -5.18 -17.92 11.45
C HIS A 172 -5.13 -18.66 10.10
N ILE A 173 -4.35 -18.16 9.11
CA ILE A 173 -4.10 -18.84 7.83
C ILE A 173 -2.90 -19.78 7.92
N LEU A 174 -1.83 -19.34 8.56
CA LEU A 174 -0.60 -20.10 8.68
C LEU A 174 -0.77 -21.36 9.53
N GLY A 175 -1.51 -21.27 10.64
CA GLY A 175 -1.59 -22.35 11.62
C GLY A 175 -0.20 -22.67 12.17
N TRP A 176 0.33 -23.85 11.82
CA TRP A 176 1.69 -24.29 12.20
C TRP A 176 2.77 -23.91 11.18
N LYS A 177 2.39 -23.32 10.03
CA LYS A 177 3.33 -22.89 8.99
C LYS A 177 4.04 -21.59 9.39
N SER A 178 5.18 -21.32 8.77
CA SER A 178 5.96 -20.08 9.00
C SER A 178 5.78 -19.08 7.83
N PRO A 179 5.71 -17.76 8.09
CA PRO A 179 5.71 -16.75 7.02
C PRO A 179 7.07 -16.66 6.29
N ASN A 180 8.11 -17.32 6.81
CA ASN A 180 9.48 -17.21 6.34
C ASN A 180 9.85 -18.24 5.25
N TYR A 181 8.84 -18.70 4.51
CA TYR A 181 8.98 -19.53 3.32
C TYR A 181 8.19 -18.92 2.17
N ILE A 182 8.51 -19.38 0.96
CA ILE A 182 7.68 -19.08 -0.21
C ILE A 182 6.57 -20.11 -0.31
N TYR A 183 5.37 -19.65 -0.61
CA TYR A 183 4.23 -20.51 -0.91
C TYR A 183 3.79 -20.35 -2.36
N THR A 184 2.84 -21.16 -2.78
CA THR A 184 2.15 -20.98 -4.06
C THR A 184 0.67 -20.71 -3.84
N ASN A 185 0.06 -19.99 -4.78
CA ASN A 185 -1.40 -19.89 -4.82
C ASN A 185 -2.02 -21.27 -5.04
N ALA A 186 -3.05 -21.61 -4.25
CA ALA A 186 -3.69 -22.92 -4.29
C ALA A 186 -4.46 -23.22 -5.59
N ILE A 187 -4.95 -22.19 -6.30
CA ILE A 187 -5.67 -22.32 -7.57
C ILE A 187 -4.69 -22.31 -8.75
N ASN A 188 -3.68 -21.45 -8.70
CA ASN A 188 -2.66 -21.30 -9.74
C ASN A 188 -1.23 -21.48 -9.16
N PRO A 189 -0.70 -22.72 -9.14
CA PRO A 189 0.59 -23.03 -8.53
C PRO A 189 1.82 -22.36 -9.19
N ARG A 190 1.66 -21.68 -10.33
CA ARG A 190 2.74 -20.89 -10.94
C ARG A 190 2.98 -19.57 -10.21
N GLN A 191 1.99 -19.07 -9.48
CA GLN A 191 2.15 -17.83 -8.71
C GLN A 191 2.76 -18.14 -7.35
N LYS A 192 3.93 -17.55 -7.09
CA LYS A 192 4.63 -17.59 -5.80
C LYS A 192 4.11 -16.49 -4.87
N LEU A 193 4.00 -16.82 -3.60
CA LEU A 193 3.51 -15.94 -2.54
C LEU A 193 4.60 -15.68 -1.52
N LEU A 194 4.86 -14.40 -1.24
CA LEU A 194 5.74 -13.96 -0.16
C LEU A 194 4.89 -13.36 0.96
N LEU A 195 5.04 -13.89 2.16
CA LEU A 195 4.19 -13.58 3.30
C LEU A 195 4.93 -12.63 4.23
N ARG A 196 4.27 -11.53 4.62
CA ARG A 196 4.78 -10.60 5.62
C ARG A 196 5.09 -11.34 6.93
N ASN A 197 6.28 -11.10 7.48
CA ASN A 197 6.55 -11.43 8.88
C ASN A 197 6.10 -10.26 9.75
N SER A 198 4.84 -10.28 10.19
CA SER A 198 4.24 -9.14 10.92
C SER A 198 4.94 -8.85 12.23
N SER A 199 5.38 -9.87 12.99
CA SER A 199 6.11 -9.64 14.24
C SER A 199 7.36 -8.79 14.03
N LEU A 200 8.26 -9.24 13.14
CA LEU A 200 9.52 -8.54 12.88
C LEU A 200 9.31 -7.22 12.14
N SER A 201 8.28 -7.11 11.30
CA SER A 201 7.95 -5.84 10.63
C SER A 201 7.43 -4.79 11.64
N ASP A 202 6.54 -5.20 12.55
CA ASP A 202 5.93 -4.33 13.56
C ASP A 202 6.95 -3.87 14.62
N ASP A 203 8.01 -4.64 14.84
CA ASP A 203 9.12 -4.26 15.72
C ASP A 203 9.79 -2.96 15.27
N ILE A 204 9.92 -2.76 13.95
CA ILE A 204 10.42 -1.51 13.36
C ILE A 204 9.28 -0.48 13.25
N ALA A 205 8.14 -0.88 12.65
CA ALA A 205 7.08 0.04 12.29
C ALA A 205 6.41 0.70 13.50
N PHE A 206 6.10 -0.09 14.54
CA PHE A 206 5.28 0.35 15.68
C PHE A 206 6.04 0.36 17.00
N ARG A 207 6.95 -0.61 17.23
CA ARG A 207 7.56 -0.80 18.57
C ARG A 207 8.92 -0.11 18.74
N PHE A 208 9.54 0.38 17.66
CA PHE A 208 10.91 0.90 17.69
C PHE A 208 11.16 1.95 18.79
N SER A 209 10.31 2.98 18.88
CA SER A 209 10.41 4.02 19.91
C SER A 209 9.64 3.73 21.20
N ASN A 210 8.97 2.59 21.31
CA ASN A 210 8.22 2.24 22.51
C ASN A 210 9.22 1.81 23.60
N GLN A 211 9.32 2.54 24.71
CA GLN A 211 10.26 2.19 25.79
C GLN A 211 9.70 1.11 26.74
N SER A 212 8.42 0.78 26.63
CA SER A 212 7.74 -0.14 27.54
C SER A 212 7.75 -1.61 27.09
N TRP A 213 8.03 -1.89 25.81
CA TRP A 213 8.16 -3.28 25.34
C TRP A 213 9.54 -3.85 25.66
N GLU A 214 9.60 -5.16 25.83
CA GLU A 214 10.82 -5.91 26.20
C GLU A 214 11.95 -5.82 25.17
N GLY A 215 11.63 -5.52 23.91
CA GLY A 215 12.60 -5.39 22.83
C GLY A 215 13.45 -4.11 22.90
N TRP A 216 13.02 -3.09 23.65
CA TRP A 216 13.66 -1.78 23.68
C TRP A 216 14.99 -1.77 24.47
N PRO A 217 16.02 -1.02 24.01
CA PRO A 217 16.11 -0.34 22.72
C PRO A 217 16.34 -1.34 21.57
N LEU A 218 15.73 -1.10 20.40
CA LEU A 218 15.95 -1.93 19.22
C LEU A 218 17.22 -1.46 18.47
N THR A 219 18.31 -2.20 18.59
CA THR A 219 19.58 -1.91 17.90
C THR A 219 19.74 -2.76 16.65
N ALA A 220 20.55 -2.30 15.69
CA ALA A 220 20.84 -3.04 14.46
C ALA A 220 21.42 -4.44 14.73
N ASP A 221 22.38 -4.58 15.65
CA ASP A 221 22.98 -5.88 16.01
C ASP A 221 22.00 -6.86 16.64
N LYS A 222 21.13 -6.33 17.53
CA LYS A 222 20.07 -7.12 18.18
C LYS A 222 19.11 -7.63 17.11
N TYR A 223 18.63 -6.75 16.26
CA TYR A 223 17.67 -7.09 15.22
C TYR A 223 18.27 -8.00 14.14
N ALA A 224 19.52 -7.78 13.73
CA ALA A 224 20.24 -8.69 12.82
C ALA A 224 20.42 -10.09 13.40
N THR A 225 20.56 -10.23 14.72
CA THR A 225 20.59 -11.53 15.39
C THR A 225 19.22 -12.20 15.33
N TRP A 226 18.14 -11.48 15.63
CA TRP A 226 16.78 -12.02 15.50
C TRP A 226 16.43 -12.44 14.08
N LEU A 227 16.86 -11.68 13.08
CA LEU A 227 16.69 -12.05 11.67
C LEU A 227 17.47 -13.31 11.32
N ALA A 228 18.72 -13.42 11.78
CA ALA A 228 19.55 -14.61 11.58
C ALA A 228 18.93 -15.86 12.23
N ASP A 229 18.40 -15.70 13.44
CA ASP A 229 17.71 -16.78 14.15
C ASP A 229 16.41 -17.17 13.43
N ALA A 230 15.64 -16.20 12.93
CA ALA A 230 14.41 -16.44 12.18
C ALA A 230 14.64 -17.21 10.86
N VAL A 231 15.78 -17.00 10.19
CA VAL A 231 16.16 -17.77 9.00
C VAL A 231 17.00 -19.01 9.32
N SER A 232 17.20 -19.33 10.60
CA SER A 232 17.93 -20.53 11.02
C SER A 232 17.04 -21.76 10.80
N GLY A 233 17.14 -22.33 9.60
CA GLY A 233 16.32 -23.45 9.15
C GLY A 233 15.18 -23.06 8.21
N GLU A 234 14.92 -21.76 8.03
CA GLU A 234 13.90 -21.21 7.10
C GLU A 234 14.57 -20.38 6.00
N ASP A 235 13.86 -19.89 5.00
CA ASP A 235 14.51 -19.39 3.77
C ASP A 235 14.58 -17.86 3.65
N ILE A 236 13.58 -17.17 4.16
CA ILE A 236 13.35 -15.75 3.86
C ILE A 236 12.69 -15.04 5.04
N VAL A 237 13.07 -13.79 5.33
CA VAL A 237 12.22 -12.89 6.13
C VAL A 237 11.76 -11.73 5.25
N ASN A 238 10.45 -11.53 5.25
CA ASN A 238 9.77 -10.47 4.53
C ASN A 238 9.40 -9.35 5.50
N LEU A 239 10.18 -8.27 5.46
CA LEU A 239 9.99 -7.07 6.29
C LEU A 239 9.19 -6.05 5.49
N PHE A 240 7.88 -6.09 5.68
CA PHE A 240 6.91 -5.34 4.88
C PHE A 240 6.25 -4.28 5.77
N MET A 241 6.39 -3.01 5.41
CA MET A 241 5.90 -1.89 6.24
C MET A 241 5.58 -0.65 5.40
N ASP A 242 4.85 0.29 5.99
CA ASP A 242 4.69 1.63 5.42
C ASP A 242 6.02 2.36 5.40
N TYR A 243 6.29 3.10 4.32
CA TYR A 243 7.54 3.82 4.17
C TYR A 243 7.64 4.99 5.16
N GLU A 244 6.48 5.57 5.50
CA GLU A 244 6.29 6.58 6.53
C GLU A 244 6.75 6.12 7.92
N THR A 245 7.06 4.82 8.12
CA THR A 245 7.82 4.33 9.27
C THR A 245 9.06 5.19 9.55
N PHE A 246 9.85 5.52 8.52
CA PHE A 246 11.12 6.21 8.67
C PHE A 246 10.94 7.73 8.61
N GLY A 247 11.00 8.39 9.77
CA GLY A 247 10.96 9.85 9.88
C GLY A 247 9.57 10.42 10.18
N GLU A 248 8.49 9.75 9.78
CA GLU A 248 7.12 10.20 10.08
C GLU A 248 6.47 9.45 11.24
N HIS A 249 6.38 8.12 11.25
CA HIS A 249 5.84 7.37 12.39
C HIS A 249 6.89 7.25 13.49
N GLN A 250 8.08 6.79 13.14
CA GLN A 250 9.26 6.85 13.99
C GLN A 250 10.02 8.13 13.66
N LYS A 251 9.97 9.14 14.54
CA LYS A 251 10.61 10.43 14.29
C LYS A 251 12.14 10.32 14.29
N GLU A 252 12.83 11.21 13.58
CA GLU A 252 14.30 11.25 13.51
C GLU A 252 14.98 11.16 14.89
N TYR A 253 14.49 11.92 15.89
CA TYR A 253 15.07 11.95 17.23
C TYR A 253 15.02 10.60 17.97
N THR A 254 14.23 9.64 17.50
CA THR A 254 14.19 8.27 18.04
C THR A 254 15.42 7.44 17.65
N GLY A 255 16.20 7.91 16.67
CA GLY A 255 17.36 7.19 16.13
C GLY A 255 17.03 6.24 14.97
N ILE A 256 15.81 6.26 14.44
CA ILE A 256 15.38 5.34 13.37
C ILE A 256 16.26 5.40 12.12
N PHE A 257 16.75 6.58 11.75
CA PHE A 257 17.67 6.73 10.60
C PHE A 257 19.04 6.13 10.88
N GLU A 258 19.56 6.27 12.09
CA GLU A 258 20.83 5.64 12.48
C GLU A 258 20.69 4.12 12.54
N PHE A 259 19.54 3.62 12.99
CA PHE A 259 19.21 2.20 12.89
C PHE A 259 19.20 1.72 11.43
N LEU A 260 18.50 2.43 10.53
CA LEU A 260 18.43 2.06 9.11
C LEU A 260 19.82 2.05 8.45
N LYS A 261 20.68 3.03 8.76
CA LYS A 261 22.06 3.11 8.25
C LYS A 261 22.92 1.94 8.72
N ALA A 262 22.77 1.51 9.98
CA ALA A 262 23.58 0.44 10.57
C ALA A 262 23.07 -0.97 10.23
N LEU A 263 21.78 -1.10 9.88
CA LEU A 263 21.11 -2.38 9.71
C LEU A 263 21.76 -3.28 8.63
N PRO A 264 22.10 -2.78 7.42
CA PRO A 264 22.72 -3.62 6.39
C PRO A 264 24.07 -4.20 6.80
N ASP A 265 24.94 -3.39 7.43
CA ASP A 265 26.23 -3.87 7.94
C ASP A 265 26.03 -5.03 8.93
N ALA A 266 25.12 -4.86 9.89
CA ALA A 266 24.86 -5.84 10.94
C ALA A 266 24.30 -7.17 10.38
N ILE A 267 23.44 -7.09 9.36
CA ILE A 267 22.86 -8.27 8.69
C ILE A 267 23.91 -8.97 7.82
N LEU A 268 24.64 -8.23 6.99
CA LEU A 268 25.63 -8.81 6.08
C LEU A 268 26.80 -9.45 6.82
N ALA A 269 27.14 -8.95 8.01
CA ALA A 269 28.13 -9.56 8.90
C ALA A 269 27.76 -10.99 9.36
N LYS A 270 26.49 -11.42 9.24
CA LYS A 270 26.06 -12.80 9.52
C LYS A 270 26.47 -13.80 8.44
N GLY A 271 26.99 -13.35 7.30
CA GLY A 271 27.63 -14.17 6.27
C GLY A 271 26.66 -14.85 5.29
N ASP A 272 25.68 -15.62 5.78
CA ASP A 272 24.76 -16.40 4.92
C ASP A 272 23.48 -15.64 4.51
N ILE A 273 23.36 -14.36 4.86
CA ILE A 273 22.16 -13.56 4.60
C ILE A 273 22.44 -12.55 3.48
N ARG A 274 21.48 -12.36 2.58
CA ARG A 274 21.51 -11.32 1.54
C ARG A 274 20.20 -10.57 1.48
N PHE A 275 20.28 -9.28 1.19
CA PHE A 275 19.11 -8.53 0.78
C PHE A 275 18.76 -8.89 -0.66
N ARG A 276 17.48 -9.11 -0.90
CA ARG A 276 16.95 -9.38 -2.25
C ARG A 276 15.71 -8.55 -2.45
N THR A 277 15.46 -8.16 -3.69
CA THR A 277 14.11 -7.69 -4.03
C THR A 277 13.12 -8.86 -3.95
N VAL A 278 11.83 -8.57 -3.89
CA VAL A 278 10.81 -9.63 -3.78
C VAL A 278 10.81 -10.56 -4.99
N SER A 279 11.01 -10.04 -6.21
CA SER A 279 11.11 -10.87 -7.42
C SER A 279 12.37 -11.73 -7.43
N GLU A 280 13.50 -11.23 -6.94
CA GLU A 280 14.73 -11.99 -6.82
C GLU A 280 14.62 -13.11 -5.78
N ALA A 281 14.04 -12.80 -4.62
CA ALA A 281 13.79 -13.80 -3.59
C ALA A 281 12.80 -14.87 -4.06
N ALA A 282 11.75 -14.47 -4.77
CA ALA A 282 10.81 -15.37 -5.43
C ALA A 282 11.49 -16.28 -6.46
N SER A 283 12.46 -15.77 -7.20
CA SER A 283 13.19 -16.56 -8.20
C SER A 283 14.18 -17.53 -7.56
N PHE A 284 14.83 -17.09 -6.47
CA PHE A 284 15.89 -17.84 -5.79
C PHE A 284 15.37 -19.02 -4.96
N HIS A 285 14.27 -18.82 -4.22
CA HIS A 285 13.75 -19.83 -3.31
C HIS A 285 12.66 -20.70 -3.93
N GLN A 286 12.62 -21.96 -3.51
CA GLN A 286 11.58 -22.90 -3.92
C GLN A 286 10.37 -22.78 -2.98
N PRO A 287 9.14 -22.80 -3.52
CA PRO A 287 7.96 -22.81 -2.68
C PRO A 287 7.84 -24.14 -1.91
N VAL A 288 7.47 -24.07 -0.63
CA VAL A 288 7.40 -25.25 0.24
C VAL A 288 6.03 -25.93 0.20
N ALA A 289 4.96 -25.18 -0.10
CA ALA A 289 3.60 -25.70 -0.19
C ALA A 289 2.65 -24.70 -0.88
N PRO A 290 1.45 -25.15 -1.31
CA PRO A 290 0.34 -24.26 -1.54
C PRO A 290 -0.13 -23.58 -0.25
N LEU A 291 -0.49 -22.29 -0.33
CA LEU A 291 -1.21 -21.57 0.70
C LEU A 291 -2.69 -21.54 0.31
N HIS A 292 -3.56 -21.97 1.23
CA HIS A 292 -5.01 -21.97 1.03
C HIS A 292 -5.64 -20.81 1.81
N VAL A 293 -6.25 -19.87 1.09
CA VAL A 293 -6.89 -18.68 1.66
C VAL A 293 -8.24 -18.48 0.97
N ALA A 294 -9.29 -19.05 1.57
CA ALA A 294 -10.63 -19.05 0.99
C ALA A 294 -11.29 -17.66 0.99
N TYR A 295 -11.03 -16.87 2.03
CA TYR A 295 -11.64 -15.55 2.24
C TYR A 295 -10.57 -14.46 2.26
N PRO A 296 -10.89 -13.23 1.79
CA PRO A 296 -9.93 -12.13 1.80
C PRO A 296 -9.35 -11.85 3.20
N ILE A 297 -8.02 -11.94 3.30
CA ILE A 297 -7.24 -11.47 4.45
C ILE A 297 -6.60 -10.12 4.12
N SER A 298 -6.08 -9.43 5.14
CA SER A 298 -5.33 -8.18 5.01
C SER A 298 -4.24 -8.10 6.07
N TRP A 299 -3.30 -7.17 5.92
CA TRP A 299 -2.31 -6.85 6.95
C TRP A 299 -2.81 -5.93 8.07
N ALA A 300 -4.03 -5.39 7.95
CA ALA A 300 -4.62 -4.49 8.92
C ALA A 300 -5.20 -5.25 10.12
N ASP A 301 -5.16 -4.58 11.28
CA ASP A 301 -5.79 -4.94 12.54
C ASP A 301 -5.48 -6.35 13.06
N GLU A 302 -5.87 -6.66 14.29
CA GLU A 302 -5.55 -7.96 14.88
C GLU A 302 -6.24 -9.12 14.13
N GLU A 303 -7.43 -8.87 13.58
CA GLU A 303 -8.23 -9.88 12.87
C GLU A 303 -7.61 -10.29 11.53
N ARG A 304 -6.77 -9.43 10.92
CA ARG A 304 -6.10 -9.67 9.63
C ARG A 304 -7.09 -9.99 8.50
N ASP A 305 -8.19 -9.25 8.45
CA ASP A 305 -9.25 -9.38 7.45
C ASP A 305 -9.65 -8.00 6.86
N THR A 306 -10.73 -7.94 6.07
CA THR A 306 -11.17 -6.69 5.41
C THR A 306 -12.06 -5.81 6.29
N SER A 307 -12.26 -6.13 7.56
CA SER A 307 -13.22 -5.41 8.42
C SER A 307 -12.76 -4.00 8.82
N ALA A 308 -11.48 -3.66 8.62
CA ALA A 308 -10.99 -2.29 8.71
C ALA A 308 -11.66 -1.34 7.69
N TRP A 309 -12.14 -1.88 6.56
CA TRP A 309 -12.80 -1.11 5.49
C TRP A 309 -14.24 -1.51 5.21
N LEU A 310 -14.66 -2.71 5.62
CA LEU A 310 -16.00 -3.27 5.32
C LEU A 310 -16.65 -3.89 6.56
N GLY A 311 -16.28 -3.42 7.77
CA GLY A 311 -16.74 -3.97 9.05
C GLY A 311 -18.08 -3.45 9.55
N ASN A 312 -18.61 -2.36 8.99
CA ASN A 312 -19.88 -1.76 9.45
C ASN A 312 -20.78 -1.26 8.30
N GLU A 313 -22.01 -0.87 8.63
CA GLU A 313 -23.02 -0.44 7.64
C GLU A 313 -22.62 0.83 6.87
N LEU A 314 -21.94 1.80 7.52
CA LEU A 314 -21.51 3.05 6.88
C LEU A 314 -20.53 2.75 5.74
N GLN A 315 -19.53 1.94 6.07
CA GLN A 315 -18.50 1.46 5.14
C GLN A 315 -19.11 0.69 3.97
N ASN A 316 -19.98 -0.29 4.27
CA ASN A 316 -20.61 -1.11 3.25
C ASN A 316 -21.52 -0.29 2.32
N GLU A 317 -22.27 0.68 2.85
CA GLU A 317 -23.11 1.57 2.04
C GLU A 317 -22.28 2.43 1.08
N ALA A 318 -21.23 3.08 1.58
CA ALA A 318 -20.33 3.90 0.77
C ALA A 318 -19.65 3.07 -0.34
N PHE A 319 -19.11 1.91 0.04
CA PHE A 319 -18.45 0.98 -0.88
C PHE A 319 -19.40 0.47 -1.97
N ASN A 320 -20.59 -0.01 -1.61
CA ASN A 320 -21.54 -0.54 -2.58
C ASN A 320 -21.99 0.53 -3.57
N LYS A 321 -22.22 1.77 -3.11
CA LYS A 321 -22.64 2.88 -3.97
C LYS A 321 -21.59 3.29 -4.98
N ILE A 322 -20.32 3.42 -4.57
CA ILE A 322 -19.27 3.82 -5.50
C ILE A 322 -19.04 2.76 -6.58
N TYR A 323 -19.07 1.47 -6.25
CA TYR A 323 -18.94 0.45 -7.30
C TYR A 323 -20.20 0.29 -8.16
N ALA A 324 -21.40 0.56 -7.62
CA ALA A 324 -22.65 0.48 -8.39
C ALA A 324 -22.74 1.49 -9.54
N ILE A 325 -22.07 2.65 -9.44
CA ILE A 325 -22.09 3.70 -10.49
C ILE A 325 -21.06 3.46 -11.60
N GLU A 326 -20.17 2.46 -11.49
CA GLU A 326 -19.06 2.21 -12.42
C GLU A 326 -19.50 2.28 -13.89
N ALA A 327 -20.53 1.51 -14.26
CA ALA A 327 -20.99 1.41 -15.64
C ALA A 327 -21.46 2.75 -16.21
N ASP A 328 -22.05 3.59 -15.38
CA ASP A 328 -22.55 4.90 -15.80
C ASP A 328 -21.42 5.92 -15.91
N VAL A 329 -20.44 5.88 -14.98
CA VAL A 329 -19.20 6.67 -15.11
C VAL A 329 -18.49 6.33 -16.42
N LEU A 330 -18.26 5.06 -16.72
CA LEU A 330 -17.54 4.65 -17.94
C LEU A 330 -18.28 5.03 -19.22
N LYS A 331 -19.62 5.00 -19.23
CA LYS A 331 -20.42 5.45 -20.38
C LYS A 331 -20.27 6.95 -20.67
N THR A 332 -19.89 7.76 -19.68
CA THR A 332 -19.69 9.21 -19.89
C THR A 332 -18.52 9.50 -20.83
N LYS A 333 -17.52 8.61 -20.87
CA LYS A 333 -16.22 8.81 -21.54
C LYS A 333 -15.57 10.16 -21.19
N ASP A 334 -15.84 10.66 -19.99
CA ASP A 334 -15.30 11.92 -19.51
C ASP A 334 -14.14 11.63 -18.56
N ASP A 335 -12.92 11.95 -19.01
CA ASP A 335 -11.70 11.64 -18.26
C ASP A 335 -11.68 12.30 -16.87
N LYS A 336 -12.33 13.46 -16.70
CA LYS A 336 -12.41 14.12 -15.38
C LYS A 336 -13.30 13.33 -14.43
N LEU A 337 -14.47 12.89 -14.89
CA LEU A 337 -15.37 12.06 -14.07
C LEU A 337 -14.74 10.71 -13.76
N ILE A 338 -14.03 10.11 -14.72
CA ILE A 338 -13.32 8.84 -14.52
C ILE A 338 -12.18 9.00 -13.51
N ASN A 339 -11.45 10.13 -13.53
CA ASN A 339 -10.40 10.39 -12.54
C ASN A 339 -11.00 10.57 -11.14
N ILE A 340 -12.04 11.41 -11.00
CA ILE A 340 -12.74 11.58 -9.71
C ILE A 340 -13.25 10.24 -9.19
N TYR A 341 -13.85 9.42 -10.06
CA TYR A 341 -14.29 8.07 -9.70
C TYR A 341 -13.18 7.21 -9.14
N GLY A 342 -11.97 7.27 -9.72
CA GLY A 342 -10.80 6.55 -9.20
C GLY A 342 -10.42 7.01 -7.80
N LYS A 343 -10.31 8.33 -7.58
CA LYS A 343 -9.96 8.90 -6.27
C LYS A 343 -10.98 8.59 -5.19
N LEU A 344 -12.28 8.62 -5.51
CA LEU A 344 -13.34 8.24 -4.57
C LEU A 344 -13.33 6.76 -4.16
N GLN A 345 -12.52 5.91 -4.81
CA GLN A 345 -12.34 4.50 -4.43
C GLN A 345 -11.13 4.26 -3.52
N GLU A 346 -10.34 5.27 -3.21
CA GLU A 346 -9.20 5.15 -2.29
C GLU A 346 -9.63 4.52 -0.97
N SER A 347 -8.87 3.51 -0.53
CA SER A 347 -9.28 2.70 0.62
C SER A 347 -9.41 3.52 1.91
N ASP A 348 -8.61 4.58 2.04
CA ASP A 348 -8.61 5.54 3.14
C ASP A 348 -10.00 6.11 3.44
N HIS A 349 -10.80 6.37 2.41
CA HIS A 349 -12.15 6.90 2.60
C HIS A 349 -13.03 5.95 3.41
N PHE A 350 -12.93 4.64 3.17
CA PHE A 350 -13.66 3.64 3.94
C PHE A 350 -13.01 3.39 5.30
N TYR A 351 -11.68 3.49 5.39
CA TYR A 351 -10.95 3.38 6.65
C TYR A 351 -11.39 4.47 7.64
N TYR A 352 -11.59 5.71 7.17
CA TYR A 352 -12.08 6.82 8.00
C TYR A 352 -13.50 6.60 8.56
N MET A 353 -14.27 5.67 7.99
CA MET A 353 -15.60 5.28 8.45
C MET A 353 -15.57 4.07 9.41
N CYS A 354 -14.39 3.58 9.80
CA CYS A 354 -14.26 2.44 10.71
C CYS A 354 -14.69 2.81 12.14
N THR A 355 -15.51 1.97 12.76
CA THR A 355 -16.07 2.19 14.11
C THR A 355 -15.32 1.47 15.22
N LYS A 356 -14.45 0.50 14.88
CA LYS A 356 -13.73 -0.34 15.86
C LYS A 356 -12.87 0.47 16.84
N PHE A 357 -12.17 1.48 16.33
CA PHE A 357 -11.23 2.27 17.14
C PHE A 357 -11.92 3.38 17.93
N PHE A 358 -13.19 3.66 17.62
CA PHE A 358 -13.99 4.62 18.37
C PHE A 358 -14.41 4.04 19.74
N SER A 359 -14.49 2.72 19.88
CA SER A 359 -14.74 2.04 21.16
C SER A 359 -13.49 1.87 22.05
N ASP A 360 -12.29 1.78 21.46
CA ASP A 360 -11.06 1.38 22.18
C ASP A 360 -10.04 2.51 22.45
N GLY A 361 -10.41 3.77 22.17
CA GLY A 361 -9.77 4.95 22.75
C GLY A 361 -8.25 5.14 22.50
N SER A 362 -7.63 4.41 21.56
CA SER A 362 -6.19 4.51 21.32
C SER A 362 -5.74 4.37 19.86
N VAL A 363 -4.68 5.14 19.54
CA VAL A 363 -3.75 5.16 18.40
C VAL A 363 -4.24 5.63 17.01
N HIS A 364 -5.52 5.53 16.64
CA HIS A 364 -5.95 5.84 15.25
C HIS A 364 -6.47 7.27 14.98
N SER A 365 -6.43 8.18 15.97
CA SER A 365 -6.75 9.60 15.76
C SER A 365 -5.68 10.36 14.97
N TYR A 366 -4.54 9.76 14.66
CA TYR A 366 -3.44 10.44 13.96
C TYR A 366 -3.64 10.55 12.43
N PHE A 367 -4.49 9.70 11.83
CA PHE A 367 -4.66 9.58 10.37
C PHE A 367 -6.04 9.96 9.85
N ASN A 368 -7.07 9.98 10.70
CA ASN A 368 -8.43 10.33 10.29
C ASN A 368 -8.60 11.87 10.30
N PRO A 369 -8.92 12.52 9.16
CA PRO A 369 -9.15 13.96 9.13
C PRO A 369 -10.52 14.39 9.71
N TYR A 370 -11.35 13.43 10.15
CA TYR A 370 -12.68 13.66 10.72
C TYR A 370 -12.72 13.34 12.21
N ASP A 371 -13.59 14.04 12.96
CA ASP A 371 -13.73 13.84 14.41
C ASP A 371 -14.45 12.51 14.73
N THR A 372 -15.33 12.06 13.82
CA THR A 372 -16.05 10.78 13.97
C THR A 372 -16.20 10.02 12.64
N PRO A 373 -16.37 8.68 12.69
CA PRO A 373 -16.71 7.88 11.52
C PRO A 373 -17.99 8.34 10.80
N TYR A 374 -18.95 8.90 11.55
CA TYR A 374 -20.20 9.44 11.01
C TYR A 374 -19.97 10.71 10.20
N GLU A 375 -19.07 11.58 10.62
CA GLU A 375 -18.70 12.77 9.85
C GLU A 375 -17.97 12.40 8.56
N ALA A 376 -17.06 11.43 8.62
CA ALA A 376 -16.39 10.89 7.43
C ALA A 376 -17.43 10.35 6.43
N PHE A 377 -18.37 9.53 6.91
CA PHE A 377 -19.46 9.00 6.09
C PHE A 377 -20.35 10.08 5.50
N ILE A 378 -20.83 11.04 6.30
CA ILE A 378 -21.70 12.12 5.81
C ILE A 378 -20.97 12.94 4.74
N ASN A 379 -19.70 13.28 4.97
CA ASN A 379 -18.90 14.05 4.01
C ASN A 379 -18.74 13.29 2.69
N TYR A 380 -18.32 12.02 2.76
CA TYR A 380 -18.17 11.16 1.59
C TYR A 380 -19.48 11.00 0.82
N MET A 381 -20.60 10.80 1.54
CA MET A 381 -21.91 10.63 0.92
C MET A 381 -22.44 11.90 0.26
N ASN A 382 -22.13 13.09 0.78
CA ASN A 382 -22.46 14.35 0.11
C ASN A 382 -21.65 14.49 -1.19
N VAL A 383 -20.33 14.21 -1.15
CA VAL A 383 -19.46 14.21 -2.34
C VAL A 383 -19.96 13.20 -3.37
N PHE A 384 -20.26 11.97 -2.96
CA PHE A 384 -20.78 10.93 -3.84
C PHE A 384 -22.12 11.34 -4.47
N SER A 385 -23.04 11.92 -3.69
CA SER A 385 -24.35 12.34 -4.19
C SER A 385 -24.23 13.42 -5.27
N ASP A 386 -23.36 14.40 -5.07
CA ASP A 386 -23.07 15.41 -6.07
C ASP A 386 -22.38 14.80 -7.31
N PHE A 387 -21.39 13.93 -7.10
CA PHE A 387 -20.71 13.22 -8.18
C PHE A 387 -21.69 12.41 -9.05
N GLU A 388 -22.64 11.71 -8.43
CA GLU A 388 -23.68 10.94 -9.12
C GLU A 388 -24.57 11.84 -10.00
N ILE A 389 -24.97 13.01 -9.50
CA ILE A 389 -25.76 13.99 -10.27
C ILE A 389 -25.02 14.35 -11.56
N ARG A 390 -23.71 14.60 -11.50
CA ARG A 390 -22.92 15.00 -12.67
C ARG A 390 -22.76 13.89 -13.70
N VAL A 391 -22.57 12.66 -13.23
CA VAL A 391 -22.55 11.50 -14.11
C VAL A 391 -23.88 11.44 -14.87
N LYS A 392 -25.01 11.59 -14.17
CA LYS A 392 -26.36 11.60 -14.77
C LYS A 392 -26.54 12.76 -15.76
N GLU A 393 -26.14 13.98 -15.41
CA GLU A 393 -26.20 15.16 -16.28
C GLU A 393 -25.37 14.97 -17.55
N LYS A 394 -24.14 14.47 -17.42
CA LYS A 394 -23.27 14.18 -18.56
C LYS A 394 -23.91 13.15 -19.48
N LEU A 395 -24.45 12.06 -18.94
CA LEU A 395 -25.15 11.04 -19.72
C LEU A 395 -26.39 11.59 -20.42
N ASN A 396 -27.17 12.45 -19.77
CA ASN A 396 -28.32 13.11 -20.37
C ASN A 396 -27.91 14.04 -21.53
N SER A 397 -26.82 14.80 -21.35
CA SER A 397 -26.28 15.66 -22.42
C SER A 397 -25.85 14.86 -23.66
N LEU A 398 -25.31 13.64 -23.46
CA LEU A 398 -24.92 12.74 -24.55
C LEU A 398 -26.13 12.14 -25.28
N LYS A 399 -27.24 11.90 -24.58
CA LYS A 399 -28.50 11.44 -25.19
C LYS A 399 -29.17 12.55 -26.00
N GLY A 400 -29.21 13.77 -25.47
CA GLY A 400 -29.76 14.94 -26.17
C GLY A 400 -29.05 15.20 -27.51
N LYS A 401 -27.71 15.09 -27.53
CA LYS A 401 -26.90 15.21 -28.75
C LYS A 401 -27.07 14.09 -29.79
N ARG A 402 -27.69 12.95 -29.44
CA ARG A 402 -27.97 11.87 -30.41
C ARG A 402 -29.34 11.99 -31.06
N ASN A 403 -30.22 12.82 -30.50
CA ASN A 403 -31.57 13.09 -31.01
C ASN A 403 -31.66 14.39 -31.81
N THR A 404 -30.51 15.00 -32.10
CA THR A 404 -30.28 16.14 -33.00
C THR A 404 -29.19 15.74 -33.96
#